data_AF-A0A2M7Y4D6-F1
#
_entry.id   AF-A0A2M7Y4D6-F1
#
_cell.length_a   1.000
_cell.length_b   1.000
_cell.length_c   1.000
_cell.angle_alpha   90.00
_cell.angle_beta   90.00
_cell.angle_gamma   90.00
#
_symmetry.space_group_name_H-M   'P 1'
#
loop_
_entity.id
_entity.type
_entity.pdbx_description
1 polymer ?
#
loop_
_entity_poly.entity_id
_entity_poly.type
_entity_poly.pdbx_seq_one_letter_code
_entity_poly.pdbx_strand_id
1 'polypeptide(L)'
;SVVQSVSGQIGAIGYSGIGYLTSGVRAVPLAKKSGEPFYAATPENALSKKYPLARVLYVYVNKRPNQALSPLEREFFKMVLSRQGQEVVVKDGFVPMPAAMVSKARRDLGVN
;
A
#
# COMPACT_ATOMS: atom_id res chain seq x y z
N SER A 1 14.43 12.01 9.20
CA SER A 1 13.22 11.22 8.92
C SER A 1 12.31 11.19 10.15
N VAL A 2 10.98 11.11 10.00
CA VAL A 2 10.03 11.00 11.15
C VAL A 2 10.43 9.87 12.09
N VAL A 3 10.79 8.71 11.54
CA VAL A 3 11.23 7.54 12.33
C VAL A 3 12.48 7.84 13.15
N GLN A 4 13.48 8.50 12.56
CA GLN A 4 14.71 8.87 13.28
C GLN A 4 14.43 9.85 14.44
N SER A 5 13.55 10.82 14.24
CA SER A 5 13.17 11.78 15.28
C SER A 5 12.44 11.09 16.44
N VAL A 6 11.52 10.17 16.14
CA VAL A 6 10.79 9.40 17.16
C VAL A 6 11.73 8.47 17.94
N SER A 7 12.67 7.80 17.27
CA SER A 7 13.63 6.90 17.93
C SER A 7 14.53 7.62 18.95
N GLY A 8 14.81 8.91 18.75
CA GLY A 8 15.76 9.68 19.56
C GLY A 8 15.15 10.47 20.72
N GLN A 9 13.82 10.49 20.87
CA GLN A 9 13.13 11.35 21.84
C GLN A 9 12.07 10.58 22.62
N ILE A 10 12.22 10.54 23.94
CA ILE A 10 11.24 9.90 24.83
C ILE A 10 9.90 10.64 24.71
N GLY A 11 8.83 9.88 24.48
CA GLY A 11 7.48 10.42 24.37
C GLY A 11 7.12 11.01 23.00
N ALA A 12 8.04 11.00 22.03
CA ALA A 12 7.73 11.45 20.68
C ALA A 12 6.75 10.49 19.98
N ILE A 13 5.81 11.06 19.23
CA ILE A 13 4.85 10.32 18.41
C ILE A 13 4.94 10.88 16.98
N GLY A 14 4.91 9.99 15.99
CA GLY A 14 4.96 10.36 14.59
C GLY A 14 4.09 9.47 13.72
N TYR A 15 3.75 9.95 12.54
CA TYR A 15 3.01 9.21 11.52
C TYR A 15 3.91 8.92 10.32
N SER A 16 4.01 7.66 9.91
CA SER A 16 4.80 7.22 8.76
C SER A 16 4.20 5.97 8.12
N GLY A 17 4.67 5.61 6.93
CA GLY A 17 4.28 4.36 6.28
C GLY A 17 4.87 3.14 7.02
N ILE A 18 4.12 2.04 7.06
CA ILE A 18 4.52 0.83 7.79
C ILE A 18 5.84 0.22 7.28
N GLY A 19 6.20 0.44 6.01
CA GLY A 19 7.49 0.03 5.44
C GLY A 19 8.71 0.71 6.07
N TYR A 20 8.54 1.78 6.85
CA TYR A 20 9.62 2.44 7.60
C TYR A 20 9.79 1.91 9.03
N LEU A 21 9.11 0.81 9.39
CA LEU A 21 9.28 0.17 10.70
C LEU A 21 10.73 -0.30 10.88
N THR A 22 11.34 0.12 11.99
CA THR A 22 12.67 -0.33 12.43
C THR A 22 12.59 -0.72 13.89
N SER A 23 13.65 -1.33 14.44
CA SER A 23 13.71 -1.67 15.87
C SER A 23 13.65 -0.46 16.81
N GLY A 24 13.92 0.76 16.32
CA GLY A 24 13.92 1.98 17.12
C GLY A 24 12.54 2.61 17.34
N VAL A 25 11.49 2.11 16.67
CA VAL A 25 10.12 2.61 16.82
C VAL A 25 9.14 1.45 16.95
N ARG A 26 7.98 1.73 17.55
CA ARG A 26 6.88 0.76 17.68
C ARG A 26 5.63 1.29 16.98
N ALA A 27 5.04 0.47 16.11
CA ALA A 27 3.71 0.75 15.56
C ALA A 27 2.65 0.55 16.65
N VAL A 28 1.73 1.51 16.80
CA VAL A 28 0.66 1.47 17.78
C VAL A 28 -0.61 0.90 17.15
N PRO A 29 -1.24 -0.13 17.73
CA PRO A 29 -2.56 -0.61 17.29
C PRO A 29 -3.62 0.49 17.38
N LEU A 30 -4.54 0.52 16.42
CA LEU A 30 -5.57 1.57 16.35
C LEU A 30 -6.97 0.96 16.32
N ALA A 31 -7.89 1.61 17.03
CA ALA A 31 -9.33 1.39 16.92
C ALA A 31 -9.94 2.49 16.04
N LYS A 32 -10.99 2.17 15.28
CA LYS A 32 -11.65 3.16 14.41
C LYS A 32 -12.52 4.13 15.21
N LYS A 33 -13.13 3.67 16.30
CA LYS A 33 -13.89 4.49 17.25
C LYS A 33 -13.53 4.14 18.69
N SER A 34 -13.89 5.02 19.62
CA SER A 34 -13.76 4.75 21.05
C SER A 34 -14.58 3.51 21.44
N GLY A 35 -14.01 2.64 22.26
CA GLY A 35 -14.64 1.39 22.72
C GLY A 35 -14.59 0.22 21.73
N GLU A 36 -14.07 0.41 20.50
CA GLU A 36 -13.88 -0.67 19.53
C GLU A 36 -12.54 -1.41 19.73
N PRO A 37 -12.39 -2.65 19.21
CA PRO A 37 -11.12 -3.37 19.26
C PRO A 37 -9.98 -2.64 18.55
N PHE A 38 -8.79 -2.73 19.12
CA PHE A 38 -7.57 -2.22 18.49
C PHE A 38 -6.99 -3.26 17.55
N TYR A 39 -6.63 -2.83 16.34
CA TYR A 39 -5.98 -3.68 15.35
C TYR A 39 -4.55 -3.22 15.10
N ALA A 40 -3.62 -4.18 15.01
CA ALA A 40 -2.23 -3.91 14.61
C ALA A 40 -2.13 -3.66 13.10
N ALA A 41 -1.12 -2.92 12.67
CA ALA A 41 -0.83 -2.61 11.26
C ALA A 41 -0.21 -3.81 10.52
N THR A 42 -0.96 -4.91 10.40
CA THR A 42 -0.54 -6.13 9.67
C THR A 42 -1.17 -6.20 8.28
N PRO A 43 -0.58 -6.95 7.33
CA PRO A 43 -1.19 -7.18 6.02
C PRO A 43 -2.64 -7.69 6.09
N GLU A 44 -2.94 -8.59 7.02
CA GLU A 44 -4.27 -9.18 7.20
C GLU A 44 -5.29 -8.14 7.67
N ASN A 45 -4.91 -7.30 8.64
CA ASN A 45 -5.77 -6.22 9.14
C ASN A 45 -5.92 -5.09 8.12
N ALA A 46 -4.92 -4.86 7.28
CA ALA A 46 -4.99 -3.89 6.19
C ALA A 46 -5.96 -4.35 5.09
N LEU A 47 -5.83 -5.60 4.62
CA LEU A 47 -6.69 -6.16 3.57
C LEU A 47 -8.14 -6.33 4.03
N SER A 48 -8.36 -6.70 5.30
CA SER A 48 -9.70 -6.83 5.89
C SER A 48 -10.32 -5.49 6.30
N LYS A 49 -9.63 -4.36 6.09
CA LYS A 49 -10.05 -3.00 6.48
C LYS A 49 -10.28 -2.81 7.99
N LYS A 50 -9.74 -3.71 8.81
CA LYS A 50 -9.79 -3.63 10.28
C LYS A 50 -8.83 -2.57 10.81
N TYR A 51 -7.65 -2.44 10.20
CA TYR A 51 -6.73 -1.35 10.54
C TYR A 51 -7.23 -0.02 9.94
N PRO A 52 -7.57 1.00 10.76
CA PRO A 52 -8.32 2.17 10.28
C PRO A 52 -7.54 3.09 9.35
N LEU A 53 -6.20 3.02 9.33
CA LEU A 53 -5.35 3.86 8.46
C LEU A 53 -4.76 3.10 7.26
N ALA A 54 -5.23 1.89 6.99
CA ALA A 54 -4.85 1.16 5.79
C ALA A 54 -5.44 1.86 4.55
N ARG A 55 -4.60 2.07 3.53
CA ARG A 55 -5.00 2.73 2.29
C ARG A 55 -4.39 2.06 1.07
N VAL A 56 -5.11 2.14 -0.05
CA VAL A 56 -4.59 1.73 -1.36
C VAL A 56 -3.68 2.84 -1.88
N LEU A 57 -2.56 2.45 -2.47
CA LEU A 57 -1.75 3.36 -3.27
C LEU A 57 -2.41 3.51 -4.65
N TYR A 58 -2.86 4.72 -4.96
CA TYR A 58 -3.41 5.02 -6.29
C TYR A 58 -2.31 5.52 -7.21
N VAL A 59 -2.20 4.88 -8.37
CA VAL A 59 -1.36 5.35 -9.49
C VAL A 59 -2.31 5.89 -10.55
N TYR A 60 -2.10 7.16 -10.94
CA TYR A 60 -2.93 7.83 -11.93
C TYR A 60 -2.23 7.83 -13.28
N VAL A 61 -3.00 7.56 -14.33
CA VAL A 61 -2.55 7.67 -15.73
C VAL A 61 -3.61 8.43 -16.52
N ASN A 62 -3.17 9.37 -17.35
CA ASN A 62 -4.05 10.18 -18.18
C ASN A 62 -4.47 9.41 -19.45
N LYS A 63 -5.26 8.35 -19.27
CA LYS A 63 -5.77 7.53 -20.37
C LYS A 63 -6.96 8.23 -21.02
N ARG A 64 -6.82 8.60 -22.30
CA ARG A 64 -7.94 9.16 -23.08
C ARG A 64 -9.08 8.12 -23.19
N PRO A 65 -10.36 8.55 -23.09
CA PRO A 65 -11.50 7.66 -23.32
C PRO A 65 -11.39 6.97 -24.68
N ASN A 66 -11.74 5.67 -24.72
CA ASN A 66 -11.72 4.84 -25.94
C ASN A 66 -10.37 4.71 -26.66
N GLN A 67 -9.28 5.21 -26.08
CA GLN A 67 -7.92 5.02 -26.60
C GLN A 67 -7.14 4.09 -25.67
N ALA A 68 -6.28 3.27 -26.27
CA ALA A 68 -5.31 2.47 -25.53
C ALA A 68 -4.24 3.39 -24.90
N LEU A 69 -3.59 2.90 -23.84
CA LEU A 69 -2.37 3.51 -23.34
C LEU A 69 -1.29 3.49 -24.42
N SER A 70 -0.33 4.43 -24.33
CA SER A 70 0.85 4.35 -25.18
C SER A 70 1.59 3.02 -24.93
N PRO A 71 2.36 2.50 -25.91
CA PRO A 71 3.02 1.20 -25.76
C PRO A 71 3.88 1.09 -24.49
N LEU A 72 4.62 2.15 -24.14
CA LEU A 72 5.50 2.14 -22.98
C LEU A 72 4.72 2.13 -21.66
N GLU A 73 3.68 2.96 -21.54
CA GLU A 73 2.81 2.96 -20.36
C GLU A 73 2.12 1.60 -20.19
N ARG A 74 1.67 1.00 -21.30
CA ARG A 74 1.02 -0.31 -21.28
C ARG A 74 1.95 -1.38 -20.72
N GLU A 75 3.18 -1.50 -21.23
CA GLU A 75 4.12 -2.51 -20.74
C GLU A 75 4.58 -2.23 -19.30
N PHE A 76 4.71 -0.95 -18.91
CA PHE A 76 4.96 -0.58 -17.52
C PHE A 76 3.85 -1.10 -16.60
N PHE A 77 2.58 -0.84 -16.90
CA PHE A 77 1.47 -1.31 -16.06
C PHE A 77 1.31 -2.85 -16.10
N LYS A 78 1.62 -3.51 -17.22
CA LYS A 78 1.68 -4.99 -17.27
C LYS A 78 2.73 -5.53 -16.32
N MET A 79 3.91 -4.92 -16.27
CA MET A 79 4.98 -5.30 -15.35
C MET A 79 4.60 -5.02 -13.90
N VAL A 80 4.07 -3.84 -13.58
CA VAL A 80 3.58 -3.49 -12.23
C VAL A 80 2.51 -4.48 -11.73
N LEU A 81 1.57 -4.86 -12.59
CA LEU A 81 0.47 -5.79 -12.30
C LEU A 81 0.84 -7.28 -12.50
N SER A 82 2.10 -7.58 -12.81
CA SER A 82 2.59 -8.95 -12.95
C SER A 82 2.98 -9.54 -11.59
N ARG A 83 3.19 -10.86 -11.55
CA ARG A 83 3.76 -11.52 -10.37
C ARG A 83 5.10 -10.90 -9.97
N GLN A 84 5.98 -10.67 -10.93
CA GLN A 84 7.29 -10.05 -10.69
C GLN A 84 7.15 -8.66 -10.07
N GLY A 85 6.25 -7.83 -10.58
CA GLY A 85 5.99 -6.50 -10.04
C GLY A 85 5.48 -6.56 -8.59
N GLN A 86 4.55 -7.48 -8.30
CA GLN A 86 4.01 -7.68 -6.95
C GLN A 86 5.04 -8.29 -5.99
N GLU A 87 6.00 -9.10 -6.46
CA GLU A 87 7.12 -9.59 -5.65
C GLU A 87 8.05 -8.44 -5.22
N VAL A 88 8.26 -7.44 -6.08
CA VAL A 88 9.00 -6.21 -5.71
C VAL A 88 8.25 -5.43 -4.62
N VAL A 89 6.92 -5.31 -4.72
CA VAL A 89 6.07 -4.65 -3.70
C VAL A 89 6.24 -5.31 -2.33
N VAL A 90 6.23 -6.64 -2.28
CA VAL A 90 6.45 -7.40 -1.03
C VAL A 90 7.85 -7.16 -0.49
N LYS A 91 8.89 -7.21 -1.35
CA LYS A 91 10.28 -7.00 -0.95
C LYS A 91 10.52 -5.62 -0.33
N ASP A 92 9.78 -4.61 -0.78
CA ASP A 92 9.86 -3.24 -0.26
C ASP A 92 8.94 -3.00 0.97
N GLY A 93 8.35 -4.06 1.52
CA GLY A 93 7.57 -4.02 2.77
C GLY A 93 6.11 -3.60 2.60
N PHE A 94 5.59 -3.60 1.37
CA PHE A 94 4.19 -3.31 1.09
C PHE A 94 3.34 -4.58 0.98
N VAL A 95 2.03 -4.40 1.14
CA VAL A 95 1.04 -5.46 0.96
C VAL A 95 0.74 -5.61 -0.53
N PRO A 96 0.88 -6.82 -1.13
CA PRO A 96 0.61 -7.03 -2.54
C PRO A 96 -0.88 -6.86 -2.84
N MET A 97 -1.21 -6.50 -4.08
CA MET A 97 -2.61 -6.40 -4.51
C MET A 97 -3.27 -7.78 -4.58
N PRO A 98 -4.43 -7.98 -3.94
CA PRO A 98 -5.32 -9.11 -4.21
C PRO A 98 -5.58 -9.32 -5.70
N ALA A 99 -5.64 -10.59 -6.11
CA ALA A 99 -5.83 -10.98 -7.51
C ALA A 99 -7.06 -10.31 -8.16
N ALA A 100 -8.17 -10.20 -7.42
CA ALA A 100 -9.38 -9.54 -7.91
C ALA A 100 -9.15 -8.05 -8.27
N MET A 101 -8.32 -7.34 -7.50
CA MET A 101 -7.97 -5.95 -7.79
C MET A 101 -7.00 -5.85 -8.97
N VAL A 102 -6.04 -6.78 -9.08
CA VAL A 102 -5.16 -6.87 -10.25
C VAL A 102 -5.98 -7.08 -11.53
N SER A 103 -6.88 -8.05 -11.53
CA SER A 103 -7.75 -8.33 -12.69
C SER A 103 -8.63 -7.14 -13.04
N LYS A 104 -9.15 -6.41 -12.04
CA LYS A 104 -9.91 -5.18 -12.29
C LYS A 104 -9.03 -4.10 -12.94
N ALA A 105 -7.85 -3.84 -12.38
CA ALA A 105 -6.93 -2.83 -12.92
C ALA A 105 -6.49 -3.15 -14.35
N ARG A 106 -6.21 -4.43 -14.65
CA ARG A 106 -5.92 -4.91 -16.00
C ARG A 106 -7.04 -4.59 -16.99
N ARG A 107 -8.30 -4.86 -16.61
CA ARG A 107 -9.46 -4.53 -17.44
C ARG A 107 -9.63 -3.03 -17.64
N ASP A 108 -9.54 -2.24 -16.57
CA ASP A 108 -9.70 -0.78 -16.62
C ASP A 108 -8.65 -0.13 -17.54
N LEU A 109 -7.42 -0.66 -17.54
CA LEU A 109 -6.32 -0.15 -18.35
C LEU A 109 -6.26 -0.76 -19.76
N GLY A 110 -7.00 -1.84 -20.03
CA GLY A 110 -6.93 -2.59 -21.28
C GLY A 110 -5.62 -3.36 -21.45
N VAL A 111 -5.07 -3.91 -20.36
CA VAL A 111 -3.79 -4.61 -20.32
C VAL A 111 -3.99 -6.04 -19.82
N ASN A 112 -4.29 -6.97 -20.73
CA ASN A 112 -4.48 -8.38 -20.41
C ASN A 112 -3.15 -9.12 -20.30
#